data_AF-A0A9E5A9H5-F1
#
_entry.id   AF-A0A9E5A9H5-F1
#
_cell.length_a   1.000
_cell.length_b   1.000
_cell.length_c   1.000
_cell.angle_alpha   90.00
_cell.angle_beta   90.00
_cell.angle_gamma   90.00
#
_symmetry.space_group_name_H-M   'P 1'
#
loop_
_entity.id
_entity.type
_entity.pdbx_description
1 polymer ?
#
loop_
_entity_poly.entity_id
_entity_poly.type
_entity_poly.pdbx_seq_one_letter_code
_entity_poly.pdbx_strand_id
1 'polypeptide(L)'
;MTGLAEPSEIAPAAAQQRTLLAGALAAREPGRLQLRFRVAVLRRYRERGAQMQRTRTVGRVALAGRWSLDLGIAPDGTVHLPFAEFVARLPEQEWPHWIEHLAAEPFSAAFLQMWQAAGACIDDGETQAWEL
;
A
#
# COMPACT_ATOMS: atom_id res chain seq x y z
N MET A 1 5.78 16.49 -18.43
CA MET A 1 4.73 15.83 -19.22
C MET A 1 4.11 14.75 -18.34
N THR A 2 3.07 15.11 -17.60
CA THR A 2 2.37 14.23 -16.66
C THR A 2 1.19 13.63 -17.42
N GLY A 3 1.31 12.37 -17.82
CA GLY A 3 0.18 11.62 -18.34
C GLY A 3 -0.76 11.33 -17.18
N LEU A 4 -1.84 12.11 -17.07
CA LEU A 4 -2.99 11.75 -16.25
C LEU A 4 -3.47 10.39 -16.75
N ALA A 5 -3.55 9.41 -15.84
CA ALA A 5 -4.12 8.11 -16.15
C ALA A 5 -5.50 8.31 -16.81
N GLU A 6 -5.73 7.67 -17.96
CA GLU A 6 -7.00 7.82 -18.65
C GLU A 6 -8.16 7.34 -17.74
N PRO A 7 -9.32 8.02 -17.78
CA PRO A 7 -10.49 7.69 -16.94
C PRO A 7 -10.93 6.21 -17.00
N SER A 8 -10.56 5.50 -18.07
CA SER A 8 -10.91 4.11 -18.35
C SER A 8 -10.32 3.08 -17.37
N GLU A 9 -9.19 3.34 -16.71
CA GLU A 9 -8.53 2.34 -15.84
C GLU A 9 -8.96 2.44 -14.37
N ILE A 10 -9.57 3.56 -13.95
CA ILE A 10 -9.93 3.82 -12.55
C ILE A 10 -11.21 3.06 -12.15
N ALA A 11 -12.23 3.05 -13.02
CA ALA A 11 -13.50 2.39 -12.75
C ALA A 11 -13.38 0.85 -12.56
N PRO A 12 -12.56 0.13 -13.36
CA PRO A 12 -12.28 -1.27 -13.09
C PRO A 12 -11.57 -1.49 -11.74
N ALA A 13 -10.56 -0.69 -11.38
CA ALA A 13 -9.82 -0.91 -10.13
C ALA A 13 -10.72 -0.79 -8.89
N ALA A 14 -11.62 0.20 -8.86
CA ALA A 14 -12.55 0.40 -7.75
C ALA A 14 -13.51 -0.78 -7.54
N ALA A 15 -14.05 -1.37 -8.62
CA ALA A 15 -14.91 -2.55 -8.51
C ALA A 15 -14.13 -3.74 -7.92
N GLN A 16 -12.91 -3.97 -8.39
CA GLN A 16 -12.04 -5.04 -7.91
C GLN A 16 -11.66 -4.85 -6.44
N GLN A 17 -11.39 -3.62 -6.02
CA GLN A 17 -11.14 -3.29 -4.61
C GLN A 17 -12.35 -3.59 -3.73
N ARG A 18 -13.57 -3.25 -4.18
CA ARG A 18 -14.81 -3.58 -3.44
C ARG A 18 -15.02 -5.08 -3.31
N THR A 19 -14.79 -5.84 -4.38
CA THR A 19 -14.87 -7.31 -4.35
C THR A 19 -13.82 -7.90 -3.40
N LEU A 20 -12.58 -7.39 -3.42
CA LEU A 20 -11.53 -7.83 -2.50
C LEU A 20 -11.89 -7.54 -1.04
N LEU A 21 -12.42 -6.35 -0.74
CA LEU A 21 -12.85 -5.99 0.60
C LEU A 21 -14.00 -6.89 1.08
N ALA A 22 -15.03 -7.09 0.25
CA ALA A 22 -16.15 -7.98 0.59
C ALA A 22 -15.67 -9.40 0.90
N GLY A 23 -14.76 -9.94 0.08
CA GLY A 23 -14.15 -11.25 0.30
C GLY A 23 -13.30 -11.31 1.59
N ALA A 24 -12.48 -10.28 1.83
CA ALA A 24 -11.64 -10.20 3.04
C ALA A 24 -12.50 -10.14 4.32
N LEU A 25 -13.61 -9.41 4.30
CA LEU A 25 -14.55 -9.34 5.42
C LEU A 25 -15.26 -10.68 5.64
N ALA A 26 -15.76 -11.30 4.58
CA ALA A 26 -16.43 -12.60 4.66
C ALA A 26 -15.51 -13.70 5.21
N ALA A 27 -14.24 -13.69 4.80
CA ALA A 27 -13.23 -14.65 5.26
C ALA A 27 -12.57 -14.25 6.60
N ARG A 28 -12.80 -13.02 7.09
CA ARG A 28 -12.07 -12.42 8.23
C ARG A 28 -10.55 -12.41 8.03
N GLU A 29 -10.13 -12.14 6.80
CA GLU A 29 -8.72 -12.11 6.37
C GLU A 29 -8.30 -10.68 5.98
N PRO A 30 -8.07 -9.79 6.97
CA PRO A 30 -7.66 -8.41 6.69
C PRO A 30 -6.30 -8.32 5.97
N GLY A 31 -5.49 -9.39 6.04
CA GLY A 31 -4.23 -9.50 5.32
C GLY A 31 -4.33 -9.41 3.79
N ARG A 32 -5.53 -9.54 3.22
CA ARG A 32 -5.78 -9.37 1.78
C ARG A 32 -5.85 -7.90 1.34
N LEU A 33 -5.99 -6.98 2.30
CA LEU A 33 -5.98 -5.55 2.02
C LEU A 33 -4.61 -5.10 1.54
N GLN A 34 -4.62 -4.17 0.59
CA GLN A 34 -3.43 -3.74 -0.12
C GLN A 34 -2.68 -2.68 0.67
N LEU A 35 -1.37 -2.86 0.82
CA LEU A 35 -0.44 -1.80 1.19
C LEU A 35 0.08 -1.13 -0.08
N ARG A 36 0.25 0.19 -0.04
CA ARG A 36 0.78 0.98 -1.16
C ARG A 36 2.08 1.65 -0.77
N PHE A 37 3.06 1.60 -1.65
CA PHE A 37 4.40 2.15 -1.44
C PHE A 37 4.84 3.00 -2.62
N ARG A 38 5.63 4.04 -2.35
CA ARG A 38 6.34 4.79 -3.37
C ARG A 38 7.33 3.86 -4.07
N VAL A 39 7.33 3.84 -5.41
CA VAL A 39 8.23 2.98 -6.21
C VAL A 39 9.72 3.20 -5.91
N ALA A 40 10.08 4.35 -5.33
CA ALA A 40 11.43 4.64 -4.85
C ALA A 40 11.98 3.58 -3.87
N VAL A 41 11.11 2.84 -3.16
CA VAL A 41 11.48 1.71 -2.29
C VAL A 41 12.35 0.67 -3.00
N LEU A 42 12.13 0.49 -4.31
CA LEU A 42 12.84 -0.50 -5.11
C LEU A 42 14.27 -0.09 -5.46
N ARG A 43 14.63 1.21 -5.38
CA ARG A 43 15.97 1.69 -5.80
C ARG A 43 17.11 1.00 -5.05
N ARG A 44 16.97 0.87 -3.73
CA ARG A 44 17.93 0.16 -2.86
C ARG A 44 18.17 -1.28 -3.31
N TYR A 45 17.13 -1.97 -3.77
CA TYR A 45 17.25 -3.37 -4.21
C TYR A 45 17.89 -3.48 -5.58
N ARG A 46 17.64 -2.52 -6.47
CA ARG A 46 18.31 -2.44 -7.78
C ARG A 46 19.82 -2.32 -7.59
N GLU A 47 20.25 -1.47 -6.66
CA GLU A 47 21.67 -1.27 -6.32
C GLU A 47 22.30 -2.51 -5.67
N ARG A 48 21.51 -3.30 -4.95
CA ARG A 48 21.92 -4.59 -4.36
C ARG A 48 21.86 -5.76 -5.35
N GLY A 49 21.63 -5.49 -6.64
CA GLY A 49 21.61 -6.52 -7.69
C GLY A 49 20.34 -7.39 -7.71
N ALA A 50 19.22 -6.89 -7.17
CA ALA A 50 17.95 -7.62 -7.26
C ALA A 50 17.50 -7.77 -8.72
N GLN A 51 16.94 -8.94 -9.04
CA GLN A 51 16.26 -9.20 -10.29
C GLN A 51 14.91 -8.48 -10.29
N MET A 52 14.66 -7.68 -11.33
CA MET A 52 13.44 -6.91 -11.47
C MET A 52 12.82 -7.15 -12.84
N GLN A 53 11.54 -7.54 -12.86
CA GLN A 53 10.78 -7.76 -14.08
C GLN A 53 9.42 -7.07 -13.92
N ARG A 54 8.89 -6.46 -14.98
CA ARG A 54 7.54 -5.89 -14.93
C ARG A 54 6.87 -5.85 -16.29
N THR A 55 5.54 -5.89 -16.25
CA THR A 55 4.66 -5.42 -17.32
C THR A 55 4.26 -3.96 -17.03
N ARG A 56 3.17 -3.50 -17.65
CA ARG A 56 2.59 -2.18 -17.37
C ARG A 56 2.00 -2.10 -15.96
N THR A 57 1.37 -3.17 -15.47
CA THR A 57 0.51 -3.16 -14.27
C THR A 57 0.96 -4.12 -13.17
N VAL A 58 1.92 -5.00 -13.45
CA VAL A 58 2.44 -5.97 -12.47
C VAL A 58 3.95 -6.06 -12.58
N GLY A 59 4.65 -6.27 -11.47
CA GLY A 59 6.08 -6.52 -11.45
C GLY A 59 6.49 -7.51 -10.36
N ARG A 60 7.72 -7.99 -10.47
CA ARG A 60 8.38 -8.85 -9.51
C ARG A 60 9.74 -8.27 -9.17
N VAL A 61 10.06 -8.26 -7.88
CA VAL A 61 11.41 -7.95 -7.38
C VAL A 61 11.90 -9.11 -6.55
N ALA A 62 13.08 -9.63 -6.88
CA ALA A 62 13.66 -10.78 -6.20
C ALA A 62 15.13 -10.53 -5.87
N LEU A 63 15.50 -10.74 -4.61
CA LEU A 63 16.89 -10.81 -4.19
C LEU A 63 17.27 -12.29 -4.09
N ALA A 64 18.17 -12.72 -4.98
CA ALA A 64 18.48 -14.14 -5.20
C ALA A 64 18.82 -14.87 -3.90
N GLY A 65 18.18 -16.02 -3.67
CA GLY A 65 18.37 -16.84 -2.48
C GLY A 65 17.85 -16.23 -1.17
N ARG A 66 17.17 -15.07 -1.21
CA ARG A 66 16.65 -14.39 -0.01
C ARG A 66 15.13 -14.29 -0.01
N TRP A 67 14.56 -13.56 -0.97
CA TRP A 67 13.12 -13.34 -1.05
C TRP A 67 12.70 -12.83 -2.44
N SER A 68 11.41 -12.92 -2.72
CA SER A 68 10.78 -12.32 -3.90
C SER A 68 9.41 -11.76 -3.54
N LEU A 69 9.05 -10.62 -4.12
CA LEU A 69 7.74 -10.00 -4.00
C LEU A 69 7.13 -9.79 -5.39
N ASP A 70 5.86 -10.16 -5.51
CA ASP A 70 5.00 -9.74 -6.61
C ASP A 70 4.26 -8.46 -6.21
N LEU A 71 4.20 -7.51 -7.14
CA LEU A 71 3.71 -6.16 -6.92
C LEU A 71 2.73 -5.78 -8.03
N GLY A 72 1.59 -5.21 -7.66
CA GLY A 72 0.79 -4.40 -8.58
C GLY A 72 1.42 -3.03 -8.77
N ILE A 73 1.21 -2.42 -9.94
CA ILE A 73 1.67 -1.08 -10.29
C ILE A 73 0.43 -0.24 -10.56
N ALA A 74 0.19 0.75 -9.69
CA ALA A 74 -0.94 1.66 -9.82
C ALA A 74 -0.68 2.72 -10.91
N PRO A 75 -1.74 3.36 -11.46
CA PRO A 75 -1.59 4.38 -12.50
C PRO A 75 -0.76 5.60 -12.06
N ASP A 76 -0.72 5.92 -10.77
CA ASP A 76 0.13 6.99 -10.21
C ASP A 76 1.60 6.57 -10.01
N GLY A 77 1.96 5.36 -10.45
CA GLY A 77 3.30 4.82 -10.36
C GLY A 77 3.68 4.25 -8.99
N THR A 78 2.77 4.27 -8.00
CA THR A 78 2.99 3.52 -6.74
C THR A 78 2.93 2.01 -6.98
N VAL A 79 3.57 1.25 -6.10
CA VAL A 79 3.48 -0.22 -6.10
C VAL A 79 2.65 -0.69 -4.92
N HIS A 80 1.95 -1.81 -5.08
CA HIS A 80 1.10 -2.34 -4.01
C HIS A 80 1.13 -3.86 -3.93
N LEU A 81 0.85 -4.38 -2.74
CA LEU A 81 0.76 -5.81 -2.46
C LEU A 81 -0.13 -6.06 -1.22
N PRO A 82 -0.71 -7.25 -1.06
CA PRO A 82 -1.43 -7.60 0.16
C PRO A 82 -0.55 -7.53 1.42
N PHE A 83 -1.11 -7.08 2.54
CA PHE A 83 -0.42 -7.06 3.84
C PHE A 83 0.12 -8.43 4.24
N ALA A 84 -0.64 -9.51 4.01
CA ALA A 84 -0.21 -10.87 4.32
C ALA A 84 1.03 -11.30 3.51
N GLU A 85 1.08 -10.98 2.21
CA GLU A 85 2.25 -11.28 1.38
C GLU A 85 3.47 -10.45 1.82
N PHE A 86 3.26 -9.18 2.20
CA PHE A 86 4.32 -8.35 2.76
C PHE A 86 4.96 -9.01 3.99
N VAL A 87 4.16 -9.41 4.98
CA VAL A 87 4.67 -10.04 6.21
C VAL A 87 5.27 -11.43 5.93
N ALA A 88 4.64 -12.24 5.07
CA ALA A 88 5.06 -13.62 4.85
C ALA A 88 6.33 -13.75 3.98
N ARG A 89 6.57 -12.81 3.06
CA ARG A 89 7.64 -12.92 2.05
C ARG A 89 8.82 -11.99 2.31
N LEU A 90 8.59 -10.83 2.91
CA LEU A 90 9.64 -9.84 3.15
C LEU A 90 10.25 -10.05 4.55
N PRO A 91 11.56 -10.26 4.67
CA PRO A 91 12.21 -10.39 5.97
C PRO A 91 12.04 -9.15 6.85
N GLU A 92 11.87 -9.33 8.16
CA GLU A 92 11.58 -8.27 9.13
C GLU A 92 12.59 -7.11 9.09
N GLN A 93 13.87 -7.42 8.90
CA GLN A 93 14.96 -6.44 8.76
C GLN A 93 14.81 -5.46 7.57
N GLU A 94 13.96 -5.79 6.60
CA GLU A 94 13.66 -4.92 5.46
C GLU A 94 12.42 -4.03 5.74
N TRP A 95 11.59 -4.34 6.74
CA TRP A 95 10.34 -3.61 7.00
C TRP A 95 10.53 -2.11 7.27
N PRO A 96 11.52 -1.65 8.07
CA PRO A 96 11.70 -0.21 8.31
C PRO A 96 11.89 0.59 7.01
N HIS A 97 12.69 0.05 6.08
CA HIS A 97 12.90 0.65 4.76
C HIS A 97 11.59 0.77 3.97
N TRP A 98 10.75 -0.27 3.99
CA TRP A 98 9.46 -0.21 3.31
C TRP A 98 8.49 0.77 3.97
N ILE A 99 8.46 0.83 5.30
CA ILE A 99 7.60 1.75 6.05
C ILE A 99 7.93 3.22 5.70
N GLU A 100 9.21 3.58 5.58
CA GLU A 100 9.65 4.92 5.14
C GLU A 100 9.12 5.31 3.74
N HIS A 101 8.81 4.29 2.92
CA HIS A 101 8.28 4.46 1.58
C HIS A 101 6.78 4.21 1.48
N LEU A 102 6.05 4.02 2.58
CA LEU A 102 4.60 3.91 2.57
C LEU A 102 3.99 5.13 1.87
N ALA A 103 3.09 4.88 0.91
CA ALA A 103 2.36 5.95 0.25
C ALA A 103 1.33 6.49 1.24
N ALA A 104 1.48 7.76 1.63
CA ALA A 104 0.55 8.40 2.54
C ALA A 104 -0.82 8.55 1.86
N GLU A 105 -1.84 7.95 2.47
CA GLU A 105 -3.23 8.19 2.14
C GLU A 105 -3.70 9.48 2.84
N PRO A 106 -4.76 10.15 2.34
CA PRO A 106 -5.29 11.39 2.92
C PRO A 106 -6.08 11.11 4.22
N PHE A 107 -5.43 10.52 5.21
CA PHE A 107 -6.00 10.22 6.53
C PHE A 107 -5.89 11.43 7.47
N SER A 108 -6.83 11.52 8.42
CA SER A 108 -6.71 12.46 9.55
C SER A 108 -5.54 12.04 10.45
N ALA A 109 -4.55 12.92 10.58
CA ALA A 109 -3.40 12.71 11.45
C ALA A 109 -3.84 12.53 12.93
N ALA A 110 -4.78 13.36 13.38
CA ALA A 110 -5.37 13.27 14.72
C ALA A 110 -6.01 11.89 14.94
N PHE A 111 -6.80 11.42 13.99
CA PHE A 111 -7.43 10.10 14.10
C PHE A 111 -6.41 8.96 14.11
N LEU A 112 -5.37 9.02 13.28
CA LEU A 112 -4.28 8.02 13.32
C LEU A 112 -3.54 8.04 14.67
N GLN A 113 -3.32 9.21 15.25
CA GLN A 113 -2.69 9.35 16.56
C GLN A 113 -3.52 8.71 17.68
N MET A 114 -4.85 8.85 17.64
CA MET A 114 -5.75 8.20 18.61
C MET A 114 -5.59 6.67 18.62
N TRP A 115 -5.32 6.05 17.46
CA TRP A 115 -5.08 4.61 17.36
C TRP A 115 -3.68 4.20 17.85
N GLN A 116 -2.70 5.09 17.81
CA GLN A 116 -1.32 4.82 18.26
C GLN A 116 -1.17 4.99 19.78
N ALA A 117 -1.87 5.95 20.36
CA ALA A 117 -1.80 6.28 21.78
C ALA A 117 -3.22 6.32 22.37
N ALA A 118 -3.64 5.18 22.94
CA ALA A 118 -4.92 5.08 23.63
C ALA A 118 -5.01 6.14 24.73
N GLY A 119 -5.97 7.05 24.62
CA GLY A 119 -6.21 8.13 25.60
C GLY A 119 -5.58 9.49 25.28
N ALA A 120 -5.05 9.70 24.07
CA ALA A 120 -4.65 11.04 23.64
C ALA A 120 -5.89 11.97 23.64
N CYS A 121 -5.87 12.99 24.50
CA CYS A 121 -6.81 14.11 24.41
C CYS A 121 -6.33 15.02 23.28
N ILE A 122 -7.04 14.98 22.16
CA ILE A 122 -6.79 15.86 21.02
C ILE A 122 -7.93 16.87 21.02
N ASP A 123 -7.59 18.13 21.23
CA ASP A 123 -8.52 19.24 21.07
C ASP A 123 -8.56 19.63 19.58
N ASP A 124 -9.63 19.22 18.90
CA ASP A 124 -9.88 19.46 17.47
C ASP A 124 -11.11 20.37 17.26
N GLY A 125 -11.46 21.15 18.30
CA GLY A 125 -12.60 22.06 18.28
C GLY A 125 -13.94 21.42 18.62
N GLU A 126 -15.02 22.15 18.31
CA GLU A 126 -16.38 21.76 18.69
C GLU A 126 -16.94 20.66 17.79
N THR A 127 -17.69 19.73 18.39
CA THR A 127 -18.43 18.69 17.66
C THR A 127 -19.49 19.33 16.75
N GLN A 128 -19.43 19.01 15.47
CA GLN A 128 -20.41 19.44 14.47
C GLN A 128 -21.20 18.22 13.95
N ALA A 129 -22.45 18.44 13.54
CA ALA A 129 -23.25 17.42 12.87
C ALA A 129 -22.72 17.16 11.46
N TRP A 130 -22.97 15.96 10.93
CA TRP A 130 -22.66 15.63 9.55
C TRP A 130 -23.72 16.25 8.63
N GLU A 131 -23.29 17.11 7.72
CA GLU A 131 -24.10 17.62 6.61
C GLU A 131 -23.66 16.85 5.35
N LEU A 132 -24.53 15.97 4.83
CA LEU A 132 -24.24 15.04 3.71
C LEU A 132 -25.06 15.37 2.47
#